data_AF-A0A7J4KBC5-F1
#
_entry.id   AF-A0A7J4KBC5-F1
#
_cell.length_a   1.000
_cell.length_b   1.000
_cell.length_c   1.000
_cell.angle_alpha   90.00
_cell.angle_beta   90.00
_cell.angle_gamma   90.00
#
_symmetry.space_group_name_H-M   'P 1'
#
loop_
_entity.id
_entity.type
_entity.pdbx_description
1 polymer ?
#
loop_
_entity_poly.entity_id
_entity_poly.type
_entity_poly.pdbx_seq_one_letter_code
_entity_poly.pdbx_strand_id
1 'polypeptide(L)'
;HMEEIGLSGLLIRVVGRVGAISLFEPLNRETLVVHFEKGLPDCEGIYKAINAETAYYARDRFPFINRESDMGVPGLREAKMRYHPHHMVEVWYAARDDLERLV
;
A
#
# COMPACT_ATOMS: atom_id res chain seq x y z
N HIS A 1 13.07 15.03 5.88
CA HIS A 1 11.97 14.84 4.91
C HIS A 1 10.86 13.89 5.37
N MET A 2 11.09 12.66 5.85
CA MET A 2 9.97 11.75 6.22
C MET A 2 9.00 12.36 7.25
N GLU A 3 9.53 12.97 8.32
CA GLU A 3 8.70 13.67 9.31
C GLU A 3 7.96 14.89 8.73
N GLU A 4 8.60 15.63 7.81
CA GLU A 4 8.04 16.84 7.19
C GLU A 4 6.79 16.54 6.35
N ILE A 5 6.74 15.35 5.75
CA ILE A 5 5.60 14.89 4.93
C ILE A 5 4.66 13.97 5.71
N GLY A 6 4.89 13.74 7.01
CA GLY A 6 4.01 12.93 7.84
C GLY A 6 4.10 11.42 7.60
N LEU A 7 5.19 10.96 6.97
CA LEU A 7 5.39 9.55 6.65
C LEU A 7 5.75 8.75 7.90
N SER A 8 5.05 7.64 8.09
CA SER A 8 5.26 6.66 9.16
C SER A 8 5.65 5.31 8.57
N GLY A 9 6.11 4.39 9.41
CA GLY A 9 6.45 3.05 8.91
C GLY A 9 6.68 2.01 9.99
N LEU A 10 6.75 0.77 9.56
CA LEU A 10 7.09 -0.39 10.36
C LEU A 10 8.37 -1.04 9.85
N LEU A 11 9.08 -1.70 10.77
CA LEU A 11 10.29 -2.44 10.49
C LEU A 11 10.27 -3.77 11.25
N ILE A 12 10.44 -4.87 10.52
CA ILE A 12 10.60 -6.20 11.11
C ILE A 12 12.08 -6.54 11.17
N ARG A 13 12.54 -7.04 12.33
CA ARG A 13 13.88 -7.60 12.49
C ARG A 13 13.83 -9.11 12.63
N VAL A 14 14.70 -9.80 11.89
CA VAL A 14 14.91 -11.25 11.96
C VAL A 14 16.36 -11.47 12.38
N VAL A 15 16.56 -12.12 13.54
CA VAL A 15 17.89 -12.34 14.14
C VAL A 15 18.70 -11.04 14.25
N GLY A 16 18.04 -9.97 14.73
CA GLY A 16 18.65 -8.64 14.92
C GLY A 16 18.85 -7.80 13.66
N ARG A 17 18.70 -8.37 12.46
CA ARG A 17 18.87 -7.69 11.18
C ARG A 17 17.54 -7.24 10.60
N VAL A 18 17.54 -6.17 9.82
CA VAL A 18 16.33 -5.69 9.12
C VAL A 18 15.88 -6.73 8.10
N GLY A 19 14.68 -7.27 8.27
CA GLY A 19 14.07 -8.27 7.40
C GLY A 19 13.04 -7.70 6.45
N ALA A 20 12.24 -6.72 6.91
CA ALA A 20 11.29 -6.01 6.07
C ALA A 20 10.95 -4.63 6.60
N ILE A 21 10.42 -3.79 5.70
CA ILE A 21 9.93 -2.45 5.98
C ILE A 21 8.58 -2.21 5.28
N SER A 22 7.76 -1.37 5.89
CA SER A 22 6.58 -0.78 5.28
C SER A 22 6.56 0.72 5.56
N LEU A 23 6.29 1.53 4.56
CA LEU A 23 6.17 2.99 4.66
C LEU A 23 4.78 3.41 4.21
N PHE A 24 4.13 4.23 5.03
CA PHE A 24 2.74 4.59 4.86
C PHE A 24 2.40 5.95 5.47
N GLU A 25 1.30 6.53 5.02
CA GLU A 25 0.72 7.76 5.57
C GLU A 25 -0.81 7.72 5.50
N PRO A 26 -1.52 8.55 6.30
CA PRO A 26 -2.94 8.74 6.12
C PRO A 26 -3.23 9.40 4.76
N LEU A 27 -3.97 8.72 3.88
CA LEU A 27 -4.45 9.31 2.63
C LEU A 27 -5.63 10.26 2.89
N ASN A 28 -6.52 9.85 3.80
CA ASN A 28 -7.63 10.66 4.28
C ASN A 28 -8.06 10.15 5.68
N ARG A 29 -9.25 10.55 6.15
CA ARG A 29 -9.75 10.16 7.49
C ARG A 29 -10.03 8.66 7.65
N GLU A 30 -10.22 7.94 6.54
CA GLU A 30 -10.69 6.55 6.53
C GLU A 30 -9.68 5.57 5.87
N THR A 31 -8.69 6.09 5.15
CA THR A 31 -7.77 5.30 4.35
C THR A 31 -6.32 5.58 4.70
N LEU A 32 -5.56 4.53 4.99
CA LEU A 32 -4.10 4.55 5.00
C LEU A 32 -3.58 4.17 3.61
N VAL A 33 -2.56 4.86 3.09
CA VAL A 33 -1.86 4.44 1.86
C VAL A 33 -0.49 3.87 2.21
N VAL A 34 -0.17 2.72 1.63
CA VAL A 34 1.13 2.05 1.77
C VAL A 34 1.94 2.27 0.50
N HIS A 35 2.93 3.16 0.57
CA HIS A 35 3.78 3.53 -0.57
C HIS A 35 4.84 2.48 -0.89
N PHE A 36 5.46 1.92 0.14
CA PHE A 36 6.53 0.96 -0.03
C PHE A 36 6.39 -0.19 0.94
N GLU A 37 6.57 -1.39 0.41
CA GLU A 37 6.85 -2.58 1.20
C GLU A 37 8.01 -3.32 0.56
N LYS A 38 9.00 -3.65 1.38
CA LYS A 38 10.19 -4.39 0.96
C LYS A 38 10.51 -5.42 2.01
N GLY A 39 10.88 -6.60 1.57
CA GLY A 39 11.33 -7.71 2.41
C GLY A 39 12.53 -8.40 1.80
N LEU A 40 13.38 -8.98 2.64
CA LEU A 40 14.51 -9.79 2.21
C LEU A 40 14.02 -11.04 1.47
N PRO A 41 14.57 -11.35 0.29
CA PRO A 41 14.10 -12.46 -0.54
C PRO A 41 14.32 -13.82 0.14
N ASP A 42 15.38 -13.94 0.94
CA ASP A 42 15.76 -15.18 1.62
C ASP A 42 14.94 -15.43 2.90
N CYS A 43 14.02 -14.52 3.25
CA CYS A 43 13.15 -14.65 4.41
C CYS A 43 11.74 -15.00 3.97
N GLU A 44 11.47 -16.31 3.90
CA GLU A 44 10.16 -16.81 3.50
C GLU A 44 9.05 -16.25 4.40
N GLY A 45 7.96 -15.79 3.77
CA GLY A 45 6.80 -15.24 4.49
C GLY A 45 6.97 -13.78 4.97
N ILE A 46 8.15 -13.17 4.85
CA ILE A 46 8.39 -11.82 5.41
C ILE A 46 7.48 -10.74 4.80
N TYR A 47 7.14 -10.86 3.51
CA TYR A 47 6.20 -9.95 2.85
C TYR A 47 4.77 -10.09 3.40
N LYS A 48 4.36 -11.30 3.77
CA LYS A 48 3.05 -11.54 4.41
C LYS A 48 3.04 -10.97 5.83
N ALA A 49 4.14 -11.16 6.57
CA ALA A 49 4.30 -10.65 7.91
C ALA A 49 4.23 -9.11 7.95
N ILE A 50 5.05 -8.41 7.14
CA ILE A 50 5.03 -6.93 7.16
C ILE A 50 3.68 -6.35 6.72
N ASN A 51 3.01 -6.97 5.75
CA ASN A 51 1.66 -6.59 5.33
C ASN A 51 0.65 -6.74 6.49
N ALA A 52 0.66 -7.89 7.16
CA ALA A 52 -0.24 -8.16 8.28
C ALA A 52 0.01 -7.21 9.46
N GLU A 53 1.26 -6.92 9.79
CA GLU A 53 1.62 -5.97 10.85
C GLU A 53 1.18 -4.54 10.49
N THR A 54 1.35 -4.11 9.24
CA THR A 54 0.84 -2.82 8.77
C THR A 54 -0.68 -2.74 8.87
N ALA A 55 -1.39 -3.82 8.50
CA ALA A 55 -2.85 -3.88 8.65
C ALA A 55 -3.28 -3.84 10.12
N TYR A 56 -2.59 -4.58 10.99
CA TYR A 56 -2.83 -4.58 12.43
C TYR A 56 -2.62 -3.20 13.04
N TYR A 57 -1.55 -2.49 12.63
CA TYR A 57 -1.30 -1.11 13.06
C TYR A 57 -2.43 -0.15 12.62
N ALA A 58 -2.97 -0.33 11.42
CA ALA A 58 -4.00 0.55 10.86
C ALA A 58 -5.41 0.31 11.42
N ARG A 59 -5.68 -0.89 11.93
CA ARG A 59 -7.03 -1.44 12.17
C ARG A 59 -7.97 -0.56 13.00
N ASP A 60 -7.43 0.16 13.98
CA ASP A 60 -8.23 0.93 14.94
C ASP A 60 -8.51 2.36 14.44
N ARG A 61 -7.88 2.78 13.34
CA ARG A 61 -7.91 4.15 12.82
C ARG A 61 -8.42 4.26 11.39
N PHE A 62 -8.15 3.26 10.56
CA PHE A 62 -8.45 3.30 9.14
C PHE A 62 -9.22 2.04 8.72
N PRO A 63 -10.50 2.14 8.35
CA PRO A 63 -11.23 1.01 7.78
C PRO A 63 -10.66 0.51 6.45
N PHE A 64 -9.90 1.34 5.72
CA PHE A 64 -9.32 0.98 4.43
C PHE A 64 -7.80 1.12 4.37
N ILE A 65 -7.18 0.24 3.58
CA ILE A 65 -5.75 0.32 3.25
C ILE A 65 -5.61 0.30 1.73
N ASN A 66 -5.08 1.39 1.18
CA ASN A 66 -4.70 1.48 -0.22
C ASN A 66 -3.27 0.96 -0.40
N ARG A 67 -3.11 -0.10 -1.20
CA ARG A 67 -1.81 -0.74 -1.51
C ARG A 67 -1.32 -0.43 -2.92
N GLU A 68 -1.75 0.71 -3.47
CA GLU A 68 -1.38 1.27 -4.77
C GLU A 68 -1.67 0.38 -6.00
N SER A 69 -1.25 0.83 -7.17
CA SER A 69 -1.48 0.19 -8.47
C SER A 69 -0.63 -1.08 -8.67
N ASP A 70 -1.18 -2.09 -9.36
CA ASP A 70 -0.41 -3.26 -9.82
C ASP A 70 0.40 -2.97 -11.11
N MET A 71 0.26 -1.77 -11.67
CA MET A 71 0.91 -1.32 -12.91
C MET A 71 0.69 -2.26 -14.11
N GLY A 72 -0.36 -3.08 -14.08
CA GLY A 72 -0.60 -4.10 -15.11
C GLY A 72 0.34 -5.31 -15.04
N VAL A 73 1.15 -5.46 -13.99
CA VAL A 73 2.05 -6.61 -13.82
C VAL A 73 1.25 -7.80 -13.27
N PRO A 74 1.10 -8.92 -14.01
CA PRO A 74 0.19 -10.01 -13.63
C PRO A 74 0.50 -10.61 -12.26
N GLY A 75 1.78 -10.85 -11.95
CA GLY A 75 2.18 -11.41 -10.65
C GLY A 75 1.93 -10.44 -9.49
N LEU A 76 2.04 -9.13 -9.72
CA LEU A 76 1.72 -8.12 -8.71
C LEU A 76 0.20 -8.04 -8.49
N ARG A 77 -0.58 -8.11 -9.57
CA ARG A 77 -2.04 -8.17 -9.47
C ARG A 77 -2.51 -9.39 -8.71
N GLU A 78 -1.96 -10.57 -9.03
CA GLU A 78 -2.27 -11.80 -8.29
C GLU A 78 -1.93 -11.66 -6.80
N ALA A 79 -0.75 -11.13 -6.47
CA ALA A 79 -0.33 -10.90 -5.09
C ALA A 79 -1.28 -9.98 -4.32
N LYS A 80 -1.81 -8.92 -4.96
CA LYS A 80 -2.80 -8.01 -4.34
C LYS A 80 -4.17 -8.66 -4.19
N MET A 81 -4.63 -9.40 -5.20
CA MET A 81 -5.94 -10.08 -5.18
C MET A 81 -6.02 -11.17 -4.12
N ARG A 82 -4.90 -11.81 -3.75
CA ARG A 82 -4.86 -12.82 -2.65
C ARG A 82 -5.28 -12.28 -1.29
N TYR A 83 -5.26 -10.96 -1.09
CA TYR A 83 -5.75 -10.33 0.14
C TYR A 83 -7.25 -9.97 0.09
N HIS A 84 -7.98 -10.41 -0.94
CA HIS A 84 -9.41 -10.15 -1.12
C HIS A 84 -9.75 -8.66 -0.96
N PRO A 85 -9.17 -7.77 -1.79
CA PRO A 85 -9.39 -6.34 -1.65
C PRO A 85 -10.89 -6.02 -1.80
N HIS A 86 -11.37 -5.04 -1.04
CA HIS A 86 -12.75 -4.56 -1.17
C HIS A 86 -13.07 -4.18 -2.61
N HIS A 87 -12.14 -3.50 -3.29
CA HIS A 87 -12.24 -3.14 -4.70
C HIS A 87 -10.86 -2.78 -5.27
N MET A 88 -10.77 -2.77 -6.60
CA MET A 88 -9.69 -2.12 -7.32
C MET A 88 -10.22 -0.78 -7.83
N VAL A 89 -9.58 0.32 -7.42
CA VAL A 89 -9.99 1.67 -7.84
C VAL A 89 -9.69 1.86 -9.33
N GLU A 90 -10.69 2.30 -10.09
CA GLU A 90 -10.51 2.68 -11.49
C GLU A 90 -9.86 4.06 -11.59
N VAL A 91 -8.93 4.19 -12.53
CA VAL A 91 -8.26 5.45 -12.83
C VAL A 91 -8.73 5.93 -14.20
N TRP A 92 -9.27 7.13 -14.23
CA TRP A 92 -9.79 7.76 -15.43
C TRP A 92 -8.91 8.96 -15.78
N TYR A 93 -8.79 9.27 -17.08
CA TYR A 93 -8.24 10.53 -17.55
C TYR A 93 -9.33 11.30 -18.29
N ALA A 94 -9.30 12.63 -18.17
CA ALA A 94 -10.15 13.52 -18.93
C ALA A 94 -9.26 14.55 -19.62
N ALA A 95 -9.38 14.65 -20.94
CA ALA A 95 -8.78 15.71 -21.73
C ALA A 95 -9.70 16.94 -21.74
N ARG A 96 -9.14 18.10 -22.10
CA ARG A 96 -9.91 19.33 -22.28
C ARG A 96 -11.09 19.12 -23.24
N ASP A 97 -10.83 18.48 -24.38
CA ASP A 97 -11.84 18.19 -25.40
C ASP A 97 -12.97 17.29 -24.88
N ASP A 98 -12.71 16.41 -23.90
CA ASP A 98 -13.74 15.57 -23.27
C ASP A 98 -14.70 16.42 -22.43
N LEU A 99 -14.16 17.45 -21.76
CA LEU A 99 -14.93 18.35 -20.91
C LEU A 99 -15.73 19.36 -21.74
N GLU A 100 -15.16 19.87 -22.84
CA GLU A 100 -15.83 20.83 -23.73
C GLU A 100 -17.05 20.24 -24.44
N ARG A 101 -17.13 18.90 -24.60
CA ARG A 101 -18.29 18.21 -25.17
C ARG A 101 -19.47 18.05 -24.20
N LEU A 102 -19.27 18.34 -22.91
CA LEU A 102 -20.29 18.21 -21.85
C LEU A 102 -21.01 19.53 -21.56
N VAL A 103 -20.55 20.64 -22.15
CA VAL A 103 -21.11 22.00 -22.01
C VAL A 103 -21.81 22.40 -23.31
#